data_AF-A0A3B9GTD2-F1
#
_entry.id   AF-A0A3B9GTD2-F1
#
_cell.length_a   1.000
_cell.length_b   1.000
_cell.length_c   1.000
_cell.angle_alpha   90.00
_cell.angle_beta   90.00
_cell.angle_gamma   90.00
#
_symmetry.space_group_name_H-M   'P 1'
#
loop_
_entity.id
_entity.type
_entity.pdbx_description
1 polymer ?
#
loop_
_entity_poly.entity_id
_entity_poly.type
_entity_poly.pdbx_seq_one_letter_code
_entity_poly.pdbx_strand_id
1 'polypeptide(L)'
;MFDLRAIRENPEAFRKAWNRRKPGLGDAVDDIHRHDAALRTALTDKQEAEKLRNETSKLIGKAKASGDEAEFERLRKVVADAKETIEACAEQEEAARKELNELLYGLPN
;
A
#
# COMPACT_ATOMS: atom_id res chain seq x y z
N MET A 1 -12.66 5.09 16.88
CA MET A 1 -11.85 5.02 15.65
C MET A 1 -12.83 4.88 14.50
N PHE A 2 -12.80 5.81 13.55
CA PHE A 2 -13.70 5.77 12.40
C PHE A 2 -13.32 4.63 11.47
N ASP A 3 -14.33 4.01 10.83
CA ASP A 3 -14.11 2.99 9.82
C ASP A 3 -13.75 3.66 8.48
N LEU A 4 -12.54 3.39 7.99
CA LEU A 4 -12.04 3.90 6.70
C LEU A 4 -12.95 3.51 5.54
N ARG A 5 -13.58 2.34 5.59
CA ARG A 5 -14.53 1.90 4.58
C ARG A 5 -15.79 2.75 4.60
N ALA A 6 -16.30 3.09 5.79
CA ALA A 6 -17.47 3.94 5.92
C ALA A 6 -17.21 5.36 5.40
N ILE A 7 -16.03 5.93 5.69
CA ILE A 7 -15.60 7.22 5.14
C ILE A 7 -15.53 7.16 3.62
N ARG A 8 -14.98 6.07 3.08
CA ARG A 8 -14.85 5.87 1.63
C ARG A 8 -16.18 5.72 0.91
N GLU A 9 -17.13 5.01 1.51
CA GLU A 9 -18.45 4.77 0.92
C GLU A 9 -19.34 6.01 1.00
N ASN A 10 -19.16 6.88 2.02
CA ASN A 10 -20.02 8.05 2.24
C ASN A 10 -19.24 9.35 2.58
N PRO A 11 -18.27 9.80 1.75
CA PRO A 11 -17.38 10.92 2.07
C PRO A 11 -18.12 12.23 2.36
N GLU A 12 -19.16 12.52 1.57
CA GLU A 12 -19.97 13.73 1.73
C GLU A 12 -20.70 13.79 3.07
N ALA A 13 -21.11 12.64 3.62
CA ALA A 13 -21.78 12.58 4.91
C ALA A 13 -20.80 12.95 6.04
N PHE A 14 -19.57 12.41 5.99
CA PHE A 14 -18.51 12.74 6.94
C PHE A 14 -18.05 14.19 6.80
N ARG A 15 -17.84 14.67 5.58
CA ARG A 15 -17.48 16.07 5.29
C ARG A 15 -18.49 17.03 5.92
N LYS A 16 -19.79 16.79 5.73
CA LYS A 16 -20.86 17.61 6.32
C LYS A 16 -20.88 17.49 7.85
N ALA A 17 -20.76 16.27 8.39
CA ALA A 17 -20.77 16.04 9.84
C ALA A 17 -19.60 16.75 10.54
N TRP A 18 -18.39 16.68 9.99
CA TRP A 18 -17.21 17.34 10.54
C TRP A 18 -17.24 18.86 10.34
N ASN A 19 -17.70 19.36 9.20
CA ASN A 19 -17.86 20.81 9.00
C ASN A 19 -18.91 21.43 9.93
N ARG A 20 -19.94 20.67 10.34
CA ARG A 20 -20.89 21.12 11.38
C ARG A 20 -20.24 21.29 12.75
N ARG A 21 -19.20 20.50 13.06
CA ARG A 21 -18.47 20.59 14.32
C ARG A 21 -17.41 21.68 14.31
N LYS A 22 -16.64 21.76 13.23
CA LYS A 22 -15.63 22.78 13.03
C LYS A 22 -15.53 23.09 11.53
N PRO A 23 -15.75 24.34 11.10
CA PRO A 23 -15.57 24.72 9.70
C PRO A 23 -14.16 24.39 9.20
N GLY A 24 -14.06 23.77 8.01
CA GLY A 24 -12.80 23.32 7.41
C GLY A 24 -12.33 21.94 7.83
N LEU A 25 -12.96 21.33 8.85
CA LEU A 25 -12.59 19.97 9.28
C LEU A 25 -13.00 18.90 8.27
N GLY A 26 -13.96 19.19 7.39
CA GLY A 26 -14.36 18.29 6.32
C GLY A 26 -13.28 18.06 5.26
N ASP A 27 -12.24 18.90 5.19
CA ASP A 27 -11.12 18.71 4.25
C ASP A 27 -10.24 17.51 4.64
N ALA A 28 -10.28 17.09 5.91
CA ALA A 28 -9.65 15.86 6.36
C ALA A 28 -10.17 14.62 5.62
N VAL A 29 -11.39 14.66 5.06
CA VAL A 29 -11.92 13.57 4.22
C VAL A 29 -11.03 13.36 2.99
N ASP A 30 -10.60 14.44 2.33
CA ASP A 30 -9.77 14.33 1.11
C ASP A 30 -8.39 13.78 1.44
N ASP A 31 -7.80 14.23 2.56
CA ASP A 31 -6.52 13.71 3.03
C ASP A 31 -6.63 12.22 3.40
N ILE A 32 -7.69 11.82 4.12
CA ILE A 32 -7.95 10.41 4.42
C ILE A 32 -8.06 9.60 3.12
N HIS A 33 -8.78 10.09 2.13
CA HIS A 33 -8.90 9.41 0.83
C HIS A 33 -7.55 9.28 0.11
N ARG A 34 -6.75 10.34 0.12
CA ARG A 34 -5.42 10.35 -0.51
C ARG A 34 -4.49 9.32 0.13
N HIS A 35 -4.41 9.31 1.46
CA HIS A 35 -3.57 8.37 2.18
C HIS A 35 -4.11 6.93 2.13
N ASP A 36 -5.43 6.74 2.13
CA ASP A 36 -6.08 5.43 1.94
C ASP A 36 -5.81 4.86 0.54
N ALA A 37 -5.85 5.70 -0.50
CA ALA A 37 -5.49 5.30 -1.85
C ALA A 37 -4.01 4.89 -1.93
N ALA A 38 -3.11 5.70 -1.36
CA ALA A 38 -1.68 5.38 -1.30
C ALA A 38 -1.41 4.06 -0.56
N LEU A 39 -2.08 3.84 0.58
CA LEU A 39 -1.97 2.60 1.34
C LEU A 39 -2.41 1.38 0.51
N ARG A 40 -3.53 1.51 -0.20
CA ARG A 40 -4.05 0.41 -1.03
C ARG A 40 -3.12 0.11 -2.20
N THR A 41 -2.60 1.13 -2.87
CA THR A 41 -1.61 0.96 -3.93
C THR A 41 -0.36 0.26 -3.40
N ALA A 42 0.21 0.73 -2.28
CA ALA A 42 1.39 0.09 -1.68
C ALA A 42 1.14 -1.38 -1.30
N LEU A 43 -0.06 -1.70 -0.78
CA LEU A 43 -0.46 -3.07 -0.48
C LEU A 43 -0.58 -3.94 -1.75
N THR A 44 -1.17 -3.41 -2.82
CA THR A 44 -1.29 -4.12 -4.10
C THR A 44 0.09 -4.36 -4.71
N ASP A 45 0.93 -3.33 -4.79
CA ASP A 45 2.27 -3.41 -5.37
C ASP A 45 3.14 -4.40 -4.60
N LYS A 46 3.05 -4.40 -3.26
CA LYS A 46 3.71 -5.38 -2.40
C LYS A 46 3.26 -6.81 -2.70
N GLN A 47 1.95 -7.05 -2.83
CA GLN A 47 1.42 -8.37 -3.16
C GLN A 47 1.88 -8.84 -4.55
N GLU A 48 1.91 -7.94 -5.53
CA GLU A 48 2.41 -8.25 -6.88
C GLU A 48 3.90 -8.56 -6.87
N ALA A 49 4.71 -7.79 -6.14
CA ALA A 49 6.14 -8.03 -6.00
C ALA A 49 6.43 -9.34 -5.25
N GLU A 50 5.67 -9.68 -4.21
CA GLU A 50 5.76 -10.97 -3.52
C GLU A 50 5.42 -12.14 -4.44
N LYS A 51 4.36 -11.99 -5.25
CA LYS A 51 3.99 -12.99 -6.25
C LYS A 51 5.09 -13.17 -7.29
N LEU A 52 5.61 -12.06 -7.84
CA LEU A 52 6.71 -12.06 -8.79
C LEU A 52 7.95 -12.74 -8.22
N ARG A 53 8.33 -12.42 -6.99
CA ARG A 53 9.45 -13.06 -6.27
C ARG A 53 9.25 -14.57 -6.16
N ASN A 54 8.06 -15.02 -5.77
CA ASN A 54 7.75 -16.44 -5.57
C ASN A 54 7.73 -17.21 -6.90
N GLU A 55 7.18 -16.64 -7.97
CA GLU A 55 7.19 -17.21 -9.32
C GLU A 55 8.61 -17.28 -9.87
N THR A 56 9.37 -16.20 -9.75
CA THR A 56 10.77 -16.12 -10.18
C THR A 56 11.64 -17.13 -9.42
N SER A 57 11.40 -17.33 -8.12
CA SER A 57 12.12 -18.34 -7.32
C SER A 57 11.92 -19.77 -7.86
N LYS A 58 10.73 -20.09 -8.37
CA LYS A 58 10.48 -21.38 -9.03
C LYS A 58 11.22 -21.49 -10.36
N LEU A 59 11.27 -20.40 -11.14
CA LEU A 59 12.01 -20.34 -12.40
C LEU A 59 13.52 -20.49 -12.19
N ILE A 60 14.07 -19.90 -11.13
CA ILE A 60 15.48 -20.06 -10.73
C ILE A 60 15.82 -21.53 -10.53
N GLY A 61 14.96 -22.26 -9.81
CA GLY A 61 15.13 -23.70 -9.60
C GLY A 61 15.15 -24.50 -10.90
N LYS A 62 14.29 -24.12 -11.86
CA LYS A 62 14.26 -24.73 -13.21
C LYS A 62 15.52 -24.40 -14.01
N ALA A 63 15.90 -23.12 -14.08
CA ALA A 63 17.10 -22.67 -14.79
C ALA A 63 18.36 -23.38 -14.28
N LYS A 64 18.49 -23.50 -12.95
CA LYS A 64 19.59 -24.24 -12.31
C LYS A 64 19.59 -25.73 -12.65
N ALA A 65 18.41 -26.37 -12.71
CA ALA A 65 18.30 -27.78 -13.10
C ALA A 65 18.60 -28.00 -14.59
N SER A 66 18.33 -27.01 -15.44
CA SER A 66 18.58 -27.05 -16.88
C SER A 66 20.01 -26.62 -17.26
N GLY A 67 20.80 -26.09 -16.33
CA GLY A 67 22.14 -25.55 -16.58
C GLY A 67 22.16 -24.23 -17.36
N ASP A 68 21.03 -23.49 -17.35
CA ASP A 68 20.93 -22.19 -18.02
C ASP A 68 21.41 -21.08 -17.07
N GLU A 69 22.73 -20.87 -17.05
CA GLU A 69 23.38 -19.90 -16.17
C GLU A 69 23.00 -18.45 -16.52
N ALA A 70 22.69 -18.17 -17.79
CA ALA A 70 22.30 -16.84 -18.24
C ALA A 70 20.91 -16.46 -17.71
N GLU A 71 19.96 -17.39 -17.78
CA GLU A 71 18.63 -17.21 -17.23
C GLU A 71 18.65 -17.22 -15.70
N PHE A 72 19.49 -18.04 -15.07
CA PHE A 72 19.69 -18.04 -13.61
C PHE A 72 20.10 -16.66 -13.08
N GLU A 73 21.12 -16.03 -13.69
CA GLU A 73 21.59 -14.70 -13.27
C GLU A 73 20.55 -13.60 -13.55
N ARG A 74 19.82 -13.67 -14.68
CA ARG A 74 18.71 -12.74 -14.94
C ARG A 74 17.63 -12.83 -13.88
N LEU A 75 17.18 -14.04 -13.56
CA LEU A 75 16.12 -14.27 -12.58
C LEU A 75 16.54 -13.89 -11.16
N ARG A 76 17.83 -14.06 -10.81
CA ARG A 76 18.39 -13.58 -9.54
C ARG A 76 18.27 -12.07 -9.41
N LYS A 77 18.54 -11.32 -10.49
CA LYS A 77 18.36 -9.86 -10.50
C LYS A 77 16.89 -9.48 -10.31
N VAL A 78 15.97 -10.13 -11.01
CA VAL A 78 14.52 -9.90 -10.85
C VAL A 78 14.05 -10.16 -9.41
N VAL A 79 14.57 -11.21 -8.75
CA VAL A 79 14.27 -11.45 -7.32
C VAL A 79 14.82 -10.35 -6.42
N ALA A 80 16.00 -9.81 -6.72
CA ALA A 80 16.58 -8.70 -5.96
C ALA A 80 15.73 -7.43 -6.12
N ASP A 81 15.41 -7.06 -7.36
CA ASP A 81 14.56 -5.89 -7.67
C ASP A 81 13.16 -6.03 -7.03
N ALA A 82 12.59 -7.24 -7.02
CA ALA A 82 11.32 -7.52 -6.36
C ALA A 82 11.41 -7.37 -4.83
N LYS A 83 12.54 -7.72 -4.21
CA LYS A 83 12.74 -7.52 -2.76
C LYS A 83 12.84 -6.03 -2.42
N GLU A 84 13.60 -5.26 -3.19
CA GLU A 84 13.68 -3.80 -3.01
C GLU A 84 12.30 -3.16 -3.14
N THR A 85 11.50 -3.62 -4.11
CA THR A 85 10.11 -3.16 -4.27
C THR A 85 9.26 -3.51 -3.05
N ILE A 86 9.35 -4.74 -2.52
CA ILE A 86 8.61 -5.16 -1.32
C ILE A 86 8.97 -4.28 -0.11
N GLU A 87 10.25 -4.00 0.08
CA GLU A 87 10.73 -3.14 1.18
C GLU A 87 10.22 -1.71 1.03
N ALA A 88 10.35 -1.11 -0.17
CA ALA A 88 9.84 0.22 -0.45
C ALA A 88 8.31 0.32 -0.25
N CYS A 89 7.56 -0.68 -0.73
CA CYS A 89 6.11 -0.71 -0.51
C CYS A 89 5.75 -0.89 0.97
N ALA A 90 6.54 -1.64 1.74
CA ALA A 90 6.30 -1.79 3.18
C ALA A 90 6.52 -0.46 3.94
N GLU A 91 7.55 0.31 3.59
CA GLU A 91 7.77 1.65 4.16
C GLU A 91 6.64 2.62 3.80
N GLN A 92 6.20 2.61 2.53
CA GLN A 92 5.05 3.42 2.09
C GLN A 92 3.76 3.02 2.79
N GLU A 93 3.53 1.72 2.97
CA GLU A 93 2.39 1.18 3.70
C GLU A 93 2.38 1.68 5.15
N GLU A 94 3.51 1.60 5.85
CA GLU A 94 3.65 2.05 7.22
C GLU A 94 3.46 3.57 7.35
N ALA A 95 4.09 4.35 6.47
CA ALA A 95 3.94 5.80 6.44
C ALA A 95 2.49 6.21 6.19
N ALA A 96 1.82 5.64 5.18
CA ALA A 96 0.43 5.95 4.88
C ALA A 96 -0.51 5.54 6.03
N ARG A 97 -0.29 4.38 6.67
CA ARG A 97 -1.05 3.96 7.85
C ARG A 97 -0.85 4.91 9.02
N LYS A 98 0.37 5.39 9.25
CA LYS A 98 0.66 6.31 10.35
C LYS A 98 -0.09 7.63 10.16
N GLU A 99 0.04 8.24 8.98
CA GLU A 99 -0.66 9.47 8.62
C GLU A 99 -2.19 9.31 8.72
N LEU A 100 -2.73 8.20 8.22
CA LEU A 100 -4.16 7.88 8.36
C LEU A 100 -4.59 7.81 9.83
N ASN A 101 -3.83 7.10 10.67
CA ASN A 101 -4.18 6.97 12.08
C ASN A 101 -4.10 8.32 12.80
N GLU A 102 -3.10 9.14 12.52
CA GLU A 102 -2.97 10.49 13.09
C GLU A 102 -4.16 11.37 12.70
N LEU A 103 -4.57 11.36 11.43
CA LEU A 103 -5.78 12.05 10.97
C LEU A 103 -7.04 11.54 11.68
N LEU A 104 -7.23 10.22 11.74
CA LEU A 104 -8.42 9.61 12.34
C LEU A 104 -8.52 9.83 13.86
N TYR A 105 -7.39 9.86 14.57
CA TYR A 105 -7.36 10.16 16.00
C TYR A 105 -7.54 11.65 16.31
N GLY A 106 -7.15 12.53 15.39
CA GLY A 106 -7.39 13.97 15.49
C GLY A 106 -8.85 14.38 15.24
N LEU A 107 -9.68 13.48 14.72
CA LEU A 107 -11.06 13.77 14.35
C LEU A 107 -12.03 13.54 15.53
N PRO A 108 -13.00 14.45 15.74
CA PRO A 108 -13.99 14.33 16.81
C PRO A 108 -15.05 13.30 16.43
N ASN A 109 -15.25 12.28 17.29
CA ASN A 109 -16.27 11.21 17.17
C ASN A 109 -17.68 11.73 16.96
#